data_AF-A0A5S3YM89-F1
#
_entry.id   AF-A0A5S3YM89-F1
#
_cell.length_a   1.000
_cell.length_b   1.000
_cell.length_c   1.000
_cell.angle_alpha   90.00
_cell.angle_beta   90.00
_cell.angle_gamma   90.00
#
_symmetry.space_group_name_H-M   'P 1'
#
loop_
_entity.id
_entity.type
_entity.pdbx_description
1 polymer ?
#
loop_
_entity_poly.entity_id
_entity_poly.type
_entity_poly.pdbx_seq_one_letter_code
_entity_poly.pdbx_strand_id
1 'polypeptide(L)'
;VNVVTDSGFDTNNLIVEQTSRGIEFESTYMVTDNFTVHSSLGYMDVDVEEQNGVKPVAPLTPELTAAISPSYAFELSNSALLTTRVDVSYRD
;
A
#
# COMPACT_ATOMS: atom_id res chain seq x y z
N VAL A 1 6.06 -22.39 -1.44
CA VAL A 1 5.29 -22.82 -2.64
C VAL A 1 4.66 -24.16 -2.31
N ASN A 2 3.38 -24.35 -2.66
CA ASN A 2 2.70 -25.62 -2.42
C ASN A 2 2.75 -26.46 -3.70
N VAL A 3 3.39 -27.63 -3.63
CA VAL A 3 3.42 -28.59 -4.74
C VAL A 3 2.67 -29.84 -4.29
N VAL A 4 1.75 -30.35 -5.13
CA VAL A 4 1.09 -31.63 -4.87
C VAL A 4 1.93 -32.72 -5.52
N THR A 5 2.36 -33.67 -4.70
CA THR A 5 3.05 -34.89 -5.15
C THR A 5 2.12 -36.09 -4.97
N ASP A 6 2.46 -37.24 -5.57
CA ASP A 6 1.73 -38.51 -5.34
C ASP A 6 1.67 -38.91 -3.85
N SER A 7 2.55 -38.34 -3.02
CA SER A 7 2.67 -38.56 -1.57
C SER A 7 1.85 -37.58 -0.72
N GLY A 8 1.26 -36.54 -1.31
CA GLY A 8 0.53 -35.47 -0.61
C GLY A 8 1.08 -34.06 -0.85
N PHE A 9 0.74 -33.12 0.03
CA PHE A 9 1.19 -31.72 -0.03
C PHE A 9 2.64 -31.60 0.45
N ASP A 10 3.52 -31.10 -0.42
CA ASP A 10 4.87 -30.70 -0.04
C ASP A 10 4.90 -29.18 0.20
N THR A 11 5.23 -28.79 1.43
CA THR A 11 5.30 -27.39 1.87
C THR A 11 6.75 -27.04 2.16
N ASN A 12 7.44 -26.50 1.15
CA ASN A 12 8.82 -26.04 1.30
C ASN A 12 8.89 -24.54 1.55
N ASN A 13 9.74 -24.15 2.51
CA ASN A 13 10.16 -22.76 2.67
C ASN A 13 11.28 -22.47 1.67
N LEU A 14 10.98 -21.68 0.64
CA LEU A 14 11.97 -21.25 -0.35
C LEU A 14 12.54 -19.92 0.12
N ILE A 15 13.78 -19.95 0.59
CA ILE A 15 14.54 -18.72 0.90
C ILE A 15 15.06 -18.20 -0.43
N VAL A 16 14.40 -17.18 -0.96
CA VAL A 16 14.73 -16.55 -2.24
C VAL A 16 15.39 -15.21 -2.04
N GLU A 17 16.27 -14.83 -2.95
CA GLU A 17 16.75 -13.46 -3.04
C GLU A 17 15.65 -12.62 -3.71
N GLN A 18 15.38 -11.46 -3.11
CA GLN A 18 14.37 -10.53 -3.59
C GLN A 18 14.96 -9.13 -3.60
N THR A 19 14.78 -8.42 -4.71
CA THR A 19 15.08 -7.00 -4.84
C THR A 19 13.77 -6.22 -4.99
N SER A 20 13.60 -5.18 -4.19
CA SER A 20 12.46 -4.27 -4.28
C SER A 20 12.97 -2.85 -4.52
N ARG A 21 12.44 -2.19 -5.55
CA ARG A 21 12.80 -0.83 -5.94
C ARG A 21 11.54 -0.05 -6.20
N GLY A 22 11.51 1.23 -5.85
CA GLY A 22 10.32 2.02 -6.06
C GLY A 22 10.49 3.48 -5.76
N ILE A 23 9.41 4.21 -6.00
CA ILE A 23 9.30 5.63 -5.69
C ILE A 23 8.02 5.80 -4.87
N GLU A 24 8.15 6.57 -3.81
CA GLU A 24 7.04 6.93 -2.94
C GLU A 24 6.93 8.45 -2.88
N PHE A 25 5.70 8.91 -2.93
CA PHE A 25 5.34 10.30 -2.78
C PHE A 25 4.28 10.41 -1.69
N GLU A 26 4.52 11.30 -0.74
CA GLU A 26 3.56 11.67 0.29
C GLU A 26 3.42 13.18 0.33
N SER A 27 2.19 13.66 0.51
CA SER A 27 1.96 15.08 0.67
C SER A 27 0.85 15.40 1.67
N THR A 28 1.00 16.58 2.27
CA THR A 28 -0.04 17.26 3.01
C THR A 28 -0.18 18.65 2.42
N TYR A 29 -1.35 18.94 1.87
CA TYR A 29 -1.64 20.22 1.25
C TYR A 29 -2.75 20.93 2.02
N MET A 30 -2.40 22.07 2.62
CA MET A 30 -3.34 22.99 3.26
C MET A 30 -3.95 23.88 2.17
N VAL A 31 -5.13 23.50 1.70
CA VAL A 31 -5.84 24.25 0.64
C VAL A 31 -6.36 25.57 1.20
N THR A 32 -6.85 25.54 2.44
CA THR A 32 -7.26 26.70 3.25
C THR A 32 -6.92 26.41 4.72
N ASP A 33 -7.15 27.37 5.62
CA ASP A 33 -6.95 27.18 7.06
C ASP A 33 -7.84 26.07 7.66
N ASN A 34 -8.94 25.74 7.00
CA ASN A 34 -9.93 24.75 7.46
C ASN A 34 -10.09 23.54 6.53
N PHE A 35 -9.35 23.46 5.43
CA PHE A 35 -9.41 22.36 4.48
C PHE A 35 -8.01 21.84 4.15
N THR A 36 -7.76 20.58 4.49
CA THR A 36 -6.48 19.91 4.28
C THR A 36 -6.69 18.64 3.47
N VAL A 37 -5.81 18.39 2.52
CA VAL A 37 -5.77 17.13 1.76
C VAL A 37 -4.46 16.42 2.06
N HIS A 38 -4.56 15.19 2.55
CA HIS A 38 -3.42 14.27 2.59
C HIS A 38 -3.50 13.35 1.39
N SER A 39 -2.36 13.06 0.76
CA SER A 39 -2.31 12.07 -0.31
C SER A 39 -1.01 11.29 -0.28
N SER A 40 -1.06 10.05 -0.74
CA SER A 40 0.11 9.22 -0.97
C SER A 40 -0.01 8.49 -2.30
N LEU A 41 1.13 8.26 -2.93
CA LEU A 41 1.28 7.47 -4.14
C LEU A 41 2.58 6.68 -4.01
N GLY A 42 2.52 5.36 -4.19
CA GLY A 42 3.68 4.50 -4.19
C GLY A 42 3.67 3.62 -5.43
N TYR A 43 4.83 3.49 -6.08
CA TYR A 43 5.06 2.52 -7.13
C TYR A 43 6.27 1.65 -6.77
N MET A 44 6.08 0.33 -6.79
CA MET A 44 7.07 -0.65 -6.36
C MET A 44 7.23 -1.72 -7.43
N ASP A 45 8.46 -1.88 -7.91
CA ASP A 45 8.89 -3.00 -8.73
C ASP A 45 9.60 -4.03 -7.83
N VAL A 46 9.08 -5.25 -7.82
CA VAL A 46 9.59 -6.34 -6.98
C VAL A 46 9.98 -7.51 -7.86
N ASP A 47 11.27 -7.82 -7.85
CA ASP A 47 11.81 -8.98 -8.54
C ASP A 47 12.27 -10.02 -7.52
N VAL A 48 11.80 -11.26 -7.73
CA VAL A 48 12.12 -12.41 -6.90
C VAL A 48 12.86 -13.40 -7.77
N GLU A 49 14.05 -13.82 -7.32
CA GLU A 49 14.85 -14.78 -8.07
C GLU A 49 14.18 -16.15 -8.14
N GLU A 50 14.27 -16.77 -9.31
CA GLU A 50 13.78 -18.12 -9.55
C GLU A 50 14.64 -19.14 -8.80
N GLN A 51 14.00 -20.09 -8.13
CA GLN A 51 14.69 -21.21 -7.50
C GLN A 51 14.13 -22.55 -7.94
N ASN A 52 15.03 -23.44 -8.36
CA ASN A 52 14.71 -24.81 -8.75
C ASN A 52 13.58 -24.90 -9.80
N GLY A 53 13.54 -23.98 -10.77
CA GLY A 53 12.51 -23.96 -11.82
C GLY A 53 11.20 -23.26 -11.42
N VAL A 54 11.13 -22.64 -10.24
CA VAL A 54 9.93 -22.00 -9.70
C VAL A 54 10.21 -20.54 -9.39
N LYS A 55 9.52 -19.62 -10.10
CA LYS A 55 9.54 -18.19 -9.78
C LYS A 55 8.48 -17.87 -8.73
N PRO A 56 8.84 -17.56 -7.48
CA PRO A 56 7.87 -17.17 -6.46
C PRO A 56 7.35 -15.76 -6.72
N VAL A 57 6.19 -15.45 -6.16
CA VAL A 57 5.63 -14.09 -6.14
C VAL A 57 5.82 -13.52 -4.74
N ALA A 58 6.33 -12.30 -4.65
CA ALA A 58 6.43 -11.60 -3.37
C ALA A 58 5.02 -11.34 -2.82
N PRO A 59 4.69 -11.84 -1.62
CA PRO A 59 3.37 -11.63 -1.06
C PRO A 59 3.22 -10.19 -0.55
N LEU A 60 2.04 -9.61 -0.76
CA LEU A 60 1.64 -8.32 -0.17
C LEU A 60 2.53 -7.12 -0.59
N THR A 61 3.08 -7.15 -1.80
CA THR A 61 3.79 -6.03 -2.41
C THR A 61 3.00 -5.50 -3.61
N PRO A 62 1.95 -4.69 -3.39
CA PRO A 62 1.24 -4.03 -4.48
C PRO A 62 2.23 -3.24 -5.35
N GLU A 63 2.06 -3.30 -6.65
CA GLU A 63 2.87 -2.55 -7.60
C GLU A 63 2.51 -1.07 -7.53
N LEU A 64 1.21 -0.76 -7.37
CA LEU A 64 0.70 0.60 -7.26
C LEU A 64 -0.14 0.76 -5.99
N THR A 65 0.19 1.78 -5.21
CA THR A 65 -0.63 2.21 -4.08
C THR A 65 -0.97 3.68 -4.23
N ALA A 66 -2.21 4.05 -3.90
CA ALA A 66 -2.62 5.43 -3.86
C ALA A 66 -3.60 5.65 -2.71
N ALA A 67 -3.54 6.80 -2.07
CA ALA A 67 -4.52 7.22 -1.09
C ALA A 67 -4.78 8.72 -1.17
N ILE A 68 -6.02 9.10 -0.87
CA ILE A 68 -6.40 10.50 -0.69
C ILE A 68 -7.33 10.63 0.50
N SER A 69 -7.07 11.65 1.30
CA SER A 69 -7.79 11.90 2.53
C SER A 69 -8.07 13.38 2.73
N PRO A 70 -9.16 13.91 2.16
CA PRO A 70 -9.63 15.25 2.46
C PRO A 70 -10.16 15.34 3.91
N SER A 71 -9.84 16.44 4.58
CA SER A 71 -10.26 16.76 5.94
C SER A 71 -10.73 18.21 5.99
N TYR A 72 -11.90 18.45 6.57
CA TYR A 72 -12.50 19.77 6.73
C TYR A 72 -12.91 20.04 8.17
N ALA A 73 -12.52 21.19 8.70
CA ALA A 73 -12.89 21.66 10.03
C ALA A 73 -13.96 22.75 9.94
N PHE A 74 -15.16 22.46 10.44
CA PHE A 74 -16.25 23.42 10.52
C PHE A 74 -16.35 24.01 11.92
N GLU A 75 -16.25 25.34 12.05
CA GLU A 75 -16.52 26.02 13.32
C GLU A 75 -18.02 26.24 13.48
N LEU A 76 -18.55 25.73 14.59
CA LEU A 76 -19.95 25.88 14.99
C LEU A 76 -20.19 27.27 15.60
N SER A 77 -21.45 27.69 15.69
CA SER A 77 -21.84 29.00 16.23
C SER A 77 -21.44 29.24 17.68
N ASN A 78 -21.04 28.20 18.42
CA ASN A 78 -20.53 28.27 19.79
C ASN A 78 -18.99 28.13 19.88
N SER A 79 -18.27 28.31 18.76
CA SER A 79 -16.82 28.14 18.63
C SER A 79 -16.29 26.72 18.87
N ALA A 80 -17.17 25.71 18.90
CA ALA A 80 -16.74 24.32 18.83
C ALA A 80 -16.33 23.96 17.40
N LEU A 81 -15.30 23.12 17.25
CA LEU A 81 -14.82 22.64 15.95
C LEU A 81 -15.33 21.22 15.69
N LEU A 82 -16.02 21.03 14.56
CA LEU A 82 -16.38 19.72 14.02
C LEU A 82 -15.45 19.40 12.84
N THR A 83 -14.59 18.41 13.01
CA THR A 83 -13.71 17.94 11.94
C THR A 83 -14.30 16.70 11.27
N THR A 84 -14.42 16.74 9.95
CA THR A 84 -14.83 15.60 9.12
C THR A 84 -13.70 15.20 8.21
N ARG A 85 -13.44 13.90 8.11
CA ARG A 85 -12.43 13.32 7.21
C ARG A 85 -13.03 12.17 6.42
N VAL A 86 -12.66 12.07 5.15
CA VAL A 86 -12.97 10.93 4.29
C VAL A 86 -11.65 10.32 3.85
N ASP A 87 -11.55 9.00 3.88
CA ASP A 87 -10.33 8.27 3.50
C ASP A 87 -10.67 7.29 2.37
N VAL A 88 -9.93 7.39 1.25
CA VAL A 88 -10.02 6.45 0.13
C VAL A 88 -8.62 5.94 -0.18
N SER A 89 -8.48 4.63 -0.37
CA SER A 89 -7.21 4.02 -0.77
C SER A 89 -7.41 2.96 -1.84
N TYR A 90 -6.41 2.82 -2.69
CA TYR A 90 -6.31 1.87 -3.79
C TYR A 90 -4.99 1.11 -3.69
N ARG A 91 -5.02 -0.19 -3.98
CA ARG A 91 -3.86 -1.08 -4.02
C ARG A 91 -4.10 -2.12 -5.11
N ASP A 92 -3.11 -2.31 -5.97
CA ASP A 92 -3.07 -3.31 -7.04
C ASP A 92 -1.80 -4.15 -6.91
#